data_AF-A0A1V6YV38-F1
#
_entry.id   AF-A0A1V6YV38-F1
#
_cell.length_a   1.000
_cell.length_b   1.000
_cell.length_c   1.000
_cell.angle_alpha   90.00
_cell.angle_beta   90.00
_cell.angle_gamma   90.00
#
_symmetry.space_group_name_H-M   'P 1'
#
loop_
_entity.id
_entity.type
_entity.pdbx_description
1 polymer ?
#
loop_
_entity_poly.entity_id
_entity_poly.type
_entity_poly.pdbx_seq_one_letter_code
_entity_poly.pdbx_strand_id
1 'polypeptide(L)'
;MGHDISKRTIVVACRATGVSTATISELSGLPTRTVNRIYERALEHGFDPNSRSWNISDAMLADARRSGRPTKQTSQVQSQVLSKAHADQDGHAKTCTDIAAEMSLEGHDISHSTVWRILKRAGVQETTPTESPV
;
A
#
# COMPACT_ATOMS: atom_id res chain seq x y z
N MET A 1 17.53 -3.37 2.78
CA MET A 1 17.78 -3.44 1.33
C MET A 1 17.05 -4.66 0.79
N GLY A 2 16.44 -4.56 -0.39
CA GLY A 2 15.91 -5.74 -1.07
C GLY A 2 17.08 -6.63 -1.49
N HIS A 3 17.00 -7.93 -1.24
CA HIS A 3 17.96 -8.89 -1.77
C HIS A 3 17.37 -9.45 -3.06
N ASP A 4 18.24 -9.73 -4.04
CA ASP A 4 17.81 -10.31 -5.31
C ASP A 4 16.98 -11.58 -5.08
N ILE A 5 15.95 -11.78 -5.90
CA ILE A 5 15.03 -12.91 -5.77
C ILE A 5 15.81 -14.22 -5.83
N SER A 6 16.81 -14.32 -6.71
CA SER A 6 17.66 -15.50 -6.85
C SER A 6 18.37 -15.87 -5.54
N LYS A 7 18.89 -14.88 -4.80
CA LYS A 7 19.53 -15.10 -3.49
C LYS A 7 18.53 -15.61 -2.46
N ARG A 8 17.29 -15.10 -2.48
CA ARG A 8 16.22 -15.58 -1.60
C ARG A 8 15.81 -17.00 -1.94
N THR A 9 15.73 -17.34 -3.22
CA THR A 9 15.45 -18.71 -3.69
C THR A 9 16.50 -19.69 -3.19
N ILE A 10 17.80 -19.36 -3.31
CA ILE A 10 18.89 -20.19 -2.81
C ILE A 10 18.76 -20.39 -1.29
N VAL A 11 18.48 -19.32 -0.53
CA VAL A 11 18.27 -19.42 0.92
C VAL A 11 17.12 -20.37 1.26
N VAL A 12 15.97 -20.22 0.62
CA VAL A 12 14.77 -21.05 0.90
C VAL A 12 15.03 -22.50 0.54
N ALA A 13 15.60 -22.76 -0.63
CA ALA A 13 15.92 -24.10 -1.08
C ALA A 13 16.94 -24.79 -0.16
N CYS A 14 18.06 -24.13 0.17
CA CYS A 14 19.07 -24.69 1.07
C CYS A 14 18.53 -24.91 2.49
N ARG A 15 17.67 -24.01 2.96
CA ARG A 15 17.10 -24.15 4.31
C ARG A 15 16.11 -25.31 4.38
N ALA A 16 15.32 -25.51 3.32
CA ALA A 16 14.38 -26.62 3.22
C ALA A 16 15.07 -27.99 3.02
N THR A 17 16.31 -28.05 2.50
CA THR A 17 17.12 -29.28 2.49
C THR A 17 17.80 -29.59 3.83
N GLY A 18 17.66 -28.72 4.84
CA GLY A 18 18.26 -28.92 6.17
C GLY A 18 19.66 -28.35 6.34
N VAL A 19 20.17 -27.53 5.40
CA VAL A 19 21.48 -26.88 5.56
C VAL A 19 21.43 -25.86 6.71
N SER A 20 22.53 -25.81 7.47
CA SER A 20 22.67 -24.89 8.59
C SER A 20 22.62 -23.43 8.13
N THR A 21 22.06 -22.54 8.95
CA THR A 21 22.01 -21.10 8.65
C THR A 21 23.38 -20.46 8.60
N ALA A 22 24.35 -20.97 9.35
CA ALA A 22 25.73 -20.51 9.33
C ALA A 22 26.36 -20.78 7.95
N THR A 23 26.20 -22.01 7.44
CA THR A 23 26.68 -22.40 6.11
C THR A 23 25.99 -21.60 5.01
N ILE A 24 24.67 -21.41 5.08
CA ILE A 24 23.95 -20.58 4.10
C ILE A 24 24.43 -19.12 4.16
N SER A 25 24.71 -18.60 5.35
CA SER A 25 25.21 -17.24 5.56
C SER A 25 26.58 -17.04 4.91
N GLU A 26 27.49 -18.01 5.09
CA GLU A 26 28.82 -18.03 4.48
C GLU A 26 28.74 -18.11 2.95
N LEU A 27 27.91 -19.02 2.41
CA LEU A 27 27.78 -19.21 0.96
C LEU A 27 27.07 -18.06 0.24
N SER A 28 26.04 -17.47 0.86
CA SER A 28 25.23 -16.41 0.25
C SER A 28 25.76 -15.00 0.51
N GLY A 29 26.70 -14.85 1.47
CA GLY A 29 27.18 -13.56 1.98
C GLY A 29 26.11 -12.76 2.74
N LEU A 30 25.00 -13.40 3.15
CA LEU A 30 23.92 -12.75 3.89
C LEU A 30 24.11 -12.97 5.39
N PRO A 31 23.85 -11.97 6.24
CA PRO A 31 23.82 -12.18 7.69
C PRO A 31 22.83 -13.29 8.08
N THR A 32 23.16 -14.08 9.09
CA THR A 32 22.30 -15.17 9.60
C THR A 32 20.87 -14.70 9.91
N ARG A 33 20.72 -13.50 10.48
CA ARG A 33 19.42 -12.86 10.72
C ARG A 33 18.61 -12.66 9.44
N THR A 34 19.27 -12.30 8.34
CA THR A 34 18.63 -12.12 7.03
C THR A 34 18.21 -13.47 6.45
N VAL A 35 19.05 -14.49 6.57
CA VAL A 35 18.73 -15.87 6.14
C VAL A 35 17.46 -16.37 6.84
N ASN A 36 17.39 -16.25 8.17
CA ASN A 36 16.21 -16.65 8.94
C ASN A 36 14.96 -15.88 8.51
N ARG A 37 15.06 -14.55 8.41
CA ARG A 37 13.94 -13.69 8.01
C ARG A 37 13.41 -14.00 6.61
N ILE A 38 14.29 -14.35 5.66
CA ILE A 38 13.85 -14.76 4.31
C ILE A 38 13.05 -16.05 4.40
N TYR A 39 13.53 -17.03 5.15
CA TYR A 39 12.87 -18.32 5.29
C TYR A 39 11.52 -18.21 6.01
N GLU A 40 11.46 -17.47 7.13
CA GLU A 40 10.23 -17.20 7.87
C GLU A 40 9.16 -16.55 6.98
N ARG A 41 9.55 -15.54 6.19
CA ARG A 41 8.63 -14.90 5.25
C ARG A 41 8.15 -15.82 4.16
N ALA A 42 9.02 -16.68 3.63
CA ALA A 42 8.59 -17.66 2.62
C ALA A 42 7.49 -18.56 3.21
N LEU A 43 7.64 -19.02 4.46
CA LEU A 43 6.61 -19.79 5.16
C LEU A 43 5.30 -18.99 5.34
N GLU A 44 5.39 -17.72 5.77
CA GLU A 44 4.23 -16.82 5.90
C GLU A 44 3.50 -16.62 4.56
N HIS A 45 4.23 -16.62 3.45
CA HIS A 45 3.70 -16.48 2.10
C HIS A 45 3.27 -17.81 1.44
N GLY A 46 3.22 -18.90 2.21
CA GLY A 46 2.66 -20.18 1.77
C GLY A 46 3.66 -21.18 1.18
N PHE A 47 4.97 -20.98 1.40
CA PHE A 47 5.96 -22.02 1.13
C PHE A 47 5.76 -23.20 2.10
N ASP A 48 5.61 -24.41 1.57
CA ASP A 48 5.57 -25.64 2.36
C ASP A 48 6.85 -26.48 2.10
N PRO A 49 7.76 -26.59 3.09
CA PRO A 49 8.98 -27.39 2.95
C PRO A 49 8.70 -28.89 2.82
N ASN A 50 7.53 -29.37 3.27
CA ASN A 50 7.17 -30.79 3.24
C ASN A 50 6.50 -31.22 1.93
N SER A 51 6.10 -30.26 1.09
CA SER A 51 5.50 -30.56 -0.21
C SER A 51 6.48 -31.34 -1.09
N ARG A 52 6.03 -32.46 -1.65
CA ARG A 52 6.78 -33.20 -2.66
C ARG A 52 6.69 -32.43 -3.98
N SER A 53 7.84 -31.94 -4.44
CA SER A 53 8.03 -30.80 -5.34
C SER A 53 7.76 -29.45 -4.65
N TRP A 54 8.82 -28.64 -4.55
CA TRP A 54 8.72 -27.29 -4.01
C TRP A 54 8.18 -26.35 -5.07
N ASN A 55 6.99 -25.80 -4.81
CA ASN A 55 6.43 -24.74 -5.62
C ASN A 55 6.93 -23.38 -5.10
N ILE A 56 8.14 -23.00 -5.46
CA ILE A 56 8.70 -21.68 -5.12
C ILE A 56 8.37 -20.71 -6.24
N SER A 57 7.64 -19.65 -5.91
CA SER A 57 7.31 -18.57 -6.84
C SER A 57 7.92 -17.24 -6.39
N ASP A 58 8.19 -16.35 -7.35
CA ASP A 58 8.70 -15.00 -7.06
C ASP A 58 7.78 -14.23 -6.12
N ALA A 59 6.46 -14.47 -6.20
CA ALA A 59 5.47 -13.85 -5.33
C ALA A 59 5.67 -14.19 -3.84
N MET A 60 6.15 -15.41 -3.54
CA MET A 60 6.45 -15.83 -2.16
C MET A 60 7.73 -15.20 -1.60
N LEU A 61 8.65 -14.80 -2.49
CA LEU A 61 9.95 -14.26 -2.12
C LEU A 61 10.02 -12.73 -2.24
N ALA A 62 9.02 -12.11 -2.87
CA ALA A 62 8.93 -10.67 -3.06
C ALA A 62 8.80 -9.96 -1.70
N ASP A 63 9.38 -8.76 -1.60
CA ASP A 63 9.09 -7.91 -0.45
C ASP A 63 7.65 -7.40 -0.55
N ALA A 64 6.92 -7.46 0.56
CA ALA A 64 5.64 -6.78 0.68
C ALA A 64 5.81 -5.28 0.32
N ARG A 65 4.82 -4.74 -0.39
CA ARG A 65 4.75 -3.31 -0.65
C ARG A 65 4.87 -2.58 0.68
N ARG A 66 5.82 -1.65 0.77
CA ARG A 66 5.98 -0.85 1.99
C ARG A 66 4.66 -0.14 2.24
N SER A 67 4.11 -0.34 3.44
CA SER A 67 3.02 0.51 3.92
C SER A 67 3.58 1.93 3.93
N GLY A 68 3.12 2.76 3.00
CA GLY A 68 3.47 4.17 2.98
C GLY A 68 3.03 4.85 4.28
N ARG A 69 3.26 6.16 4.38
CA ARG A 69 2.73 6.93 5.51
C ARG A 69 1.21 6.75 5.57
N PRO A 70 0.62 6.43 6.74
CA PRO A 70 -0.83 6.45 6.91
C PRO A 70 -1.40 7.79 6.41
N THR A 71 -2.42 7.72 5.57
CA THR A 71 -3.02 8.91 4.96
C THR A 71 -4.34 9.24 5.64
N LYS A 72 -4.69 10.53 5.71
CA LYS A 72 -6.02 10.98 6.14
C LYS A 72 -7.14 10.58 5.16
N GLN A 73 -6.79 10.06 3.98
CA GLN A 73 -7.73 9.62 2.93
C GLN A 73 -8.20 8.18 3.19
N THR A 74 -8.84 7.93 4.33
CA THR A 74 -9.46 6.62 4.58
C THR A 74 -10.58 6.35 3.58
N SER A 75 -10.96 5.09 3.38
CA SER A 75 -12.05 4.72 2.47
C SER A 75 -13.37 5.42 2.83
N GLN A 76 -13.63 5.59 4.13
CA GLN A 76 -14.77 6.35 4.65
C GLN A 76 -14.72 7.81 4.19
N VAL A 77 -13.59 8.51 4.43
CA VAL A 77 -13.41 9.92 4.07
C VAL A 77 -13.53 10.10 2.55
N GLN A 78 -12.96 9.19 1.75
CA GLN A 78 -13.09 9.23 0.30
C GLN A 78 -14.54 9.12 -0.14
N SER A 79 -15.30 8.19 0.45
CA SER A 79 -16.71 7.95 0.11
C SER A 79 -17.58 9.17 0.47
N GLN A 80 -17.37 9.78 1.64
CA GLN A 80 -18.09 10.98 2.07
C GLN A 80 -17.78 12.20 1.20
N VAL A 81 -16.51 12.41 0.83
CA VAL A 81 -16.11 13.49 -0.07
C VAL A 81 -16.78 13.31 -1.44
N LEU A 82 -16.83 12.09 -1.97
CA LEU A 82 -17.48 11.81 -3.24
C LEU A 82 -19.00 11.97 -3.15
N SER A 83 -19.64 11.49 -2.08
CA SER A 83 -21.09 11.68 -1.92
C SER A 83 -21.46 13.16 -1.83
N LYS A 84 -20.64 13.98 -1.17
CA LYS A 84 -20.87 15.43 -1.07
C LYS A 84 -20.67 16.15 -2.40
N ALA A 85 -19.69 15.73 -3.19
CA ALA A 85 -19.49 16.25 -4.53
C ALA A 85 -20.61 15.85 -5.52
N HIS A 86 -21.25 14.69 -5.30
CA HIS A 86 -22.35 14.21 -6.14
C HIS A 86 -23.75 14.62 -5.66
N ALA A 87 -23.91 14.98 -4.38
CA ALA A 87 -25.19 15.36 -3.78
C ALA A 87 -25.68 16.77 -4.17
N ASP A 88 -24.99 17.46 -5.09
CA ASP A 88 -25.44 18.75 -5.60
C ASP A 88 -26.76 18.63 -6.35
N GLN A 89 -27.84 18.97 -5.64
CA GLN A 89 -29.20 19.09 -6.13
C GLN A 89 -29.54 20.50 -6.66
N ASP A 90 -28.67 21.51 -6.43
CA ASP A 90 -29.04 22.93 -6.58
C ASP A 90 -28.26 23.70 -7.67
N GLY A 91 -27.57 23.00 -8.58
CA GLY A 91 -26.97 23.61 -9.78
C GLY A 91 -25.77 24.54 -9.54
N HIS A 92 -25.39 24.80 -8.29
CA HIS A 92 -24.11 25.41 -7.93
C HIS A 92 -23.15 24.34 -7.43
N ALA A 93 -22.00 24.26 -8.06
CA ALA A 93 -21.08 23.18 -7.81
C ALA A 93 -20.22 23.47 -6.57
N LYS A 94 -20.29 22.61 -5.53
CA LYS A 94 -19.56 22.82 -4.27
C LYS A 94 -18.06 22.90 -4.48
N THR A 95 -17.43 23.92 -3.91
CA THR A 95 -15.99 24.09 -4.01
C THR A 95 -15.25 23.13 -3.07
N CYS A 96 -13.97 22.86 -3.34
CA CYS A 96 -13.13 22.04 -2.45
C CYS A 96 -13.03 22.62 -1.03
N THR A 97 -13.17 23.94 -0.87
CA THR A 97 -13.19 24.61 0.42
C THR A 97 -14.47 24.32 1.19
N ASP A 98 -15.63 24.32 0.53
CA ASP A 98 -16.92 24.03 1.18
C ASP A 98 -16.97 22.58 1.65
N ILE A 99 -16.56 21.64 0.79
CA ILE A 99 -16.49 20.21 1.14
C ILE A 99 -15.53 19.99 2.31
N ALA A 100 -14.37 20.67 2.34
CA ALA A 100 -13.45 20.55 3.47
C ALA A 100 -14.05 21.08 4.78
N ALA A 101 -14.78 22.20 4.75
CA ALA A 101 -15.46 22.74 5.91
C ALA A 101 -16.55 21.80 6.42
N GLU A 102 -17.39 21.25 5.53
CA GLU A 102 -18.41 20.26 5.89
C GLU A 102 -17.80 18.98 6.49
N MET A 103 -16.67 18.50 5.94
CA MET A 103 -15.98 17.33 6.47
C MET A 103 -15.37 17.59 7.86
N SER A 104 -14.92 18.82 8.12
CA SER A 104 -14.44 19.23 9.44
C SER A 104 -15.55 19.24 10.49
N LEU A 105 -16.77 19.69 10.12
CA LEU A 105 -17.96 19.63 10.99
C LEU A 105 -18.33 18.20 11.38
N GLU A 106 -18.06 17.23 10.49
CA GLU A 106 -18.26 15.79 10.73
C GLU A 106 -17.08 15.14 11.49
N GLY A 107 -16.09 15.93 11.92
CA GLY A 107 -14.95 15.46 12.70
C GLY A 107 -13.77 14.95 11.86
N HIS A 108 -13.80 15.13 10.54
CA HIS A 108 -12.70 14.77 9.64
C HIS A 108 -11.85 16.01 9.32
N ASP A 109 -10.75 16.19 10.05
CA ASP A 109 -9.77 17.26 9.79
C ASP A 109 -8.97 16.99 8.49
N ILE A 110 -9.51 17.44 7.35
CA ILE A 110 -8.87 17.34 6.03
C ILE A 110 -8.76 18.70 5.36
N SER A 111 -7.64 18.95 4.67
CA SER A 111 -7.45 20.20 3.93
C SER A 111 -8.20 20.21 2.59
N HIS A 112 -8.52 21.40 2.06
CA HIS A 112 -9.08 21.55 0.70
C HIS A 112 -8.22 20.82 -0.36
N SER A 113 -6.90 20.84 -0.19
CA SER A 113 -5.95 20.19 -1.12
C SER A 113 -6.06 18.66 -1.05
N THR A 114 -6.47 18.12 0.10
CA THR A 114 -6.74 16.68 0.27
C THR A 114 -8.03 16.30 -0.42
N VAL A 115 -9.07 17.12 -0.31
CA VAL A 115 -10.34 16.98 -1.05
C VAL A 115 -10.08 16.99 -2.56
N TRP A 116 -9.36 17.99 -3.05
CA TRP A 116 -9.00 18.08 -4.47
C TRP A 116 -8.27 16.83 -4.98
N ARG A 117 -7.32 16.27 -4.21
CA ARG A 117 -6.62 15.03 -4.58
C ARG A 117 -7.57 13.83 -4.65
N ILE A 118 -8.54 13.73 -3.75
CA ILE A 118 -9.55 12.66 -3.75
C ILE A 118 -10.42 12.78 -5.01
N LEU A 119 -10.96 13.97 -5.29
CA LEU A 119 -11.80 14.24 -6.46
C LEU A 119 -11.06 13.98 -7.78
N LYS A 120 -9.82 14.49 -7.87
CA LYS A 120 -8.95 14.27 -9.04
C LYS A 120 -8.65 12.78 -9.27
N ARG A 121 -8.45 12.00 -8.21
CA ARG A 121 -8.20 10.55 -8.32
C ARG A 121 -9.45 9.78 -8.75
N ALA A 122 -10.62 10.29 -8.39
CA ALA A 122 -11.92 9.72 -8.80
C ALA A 122 -12.36 10.17 -10.21
N GLY A 123 -11.61 11.06 -10.86
CA GLY A 123 -11.92 11.54 -12.21
C GLY A 123 -13.01 12.62 -12.28
N VAL A 124 -13.36 13.25 -11.15
CA VAL A 124 -14.29 14.38 -11.13
C VAL A 124 -13.55 15.62 -11.64
N GLN A 125 -13.91 16.11 -12.83
CA GLN A 125 -13.34 17.34 -13.41
C GLN A 125 -13.97 18.59 -12.77
N GLU A 126 -13.17 19.65 -12.72
CA GLU A 126 -13.38 20.87 -11.96
C GLU A 126 -14.75 21.52 -12.15
N THR A 127 -15.37 21.82 -11.01
CA THR A 127 -16.43 22.79 -10.86
C THR A 127 -15.85 24.17 -11.15
N THR A 128 -16.36 24.85 -12.19
CA THR A 128 -15.88 26.13 -12.74
C THR A 128 -15.61 27.22 -11.68
N PRO A 129 -14.66 28.16 -11.92
CA PRO A 129 -14.36 29.23 -10.98
C PRO A 129 -15.50 30.23 -10.88
N THR A 130 -15.79 30.70 -9.66
CA THR A 130 -16.75 31.76 -9.33
C THR A 130 -16.41 33.06 -10.07
N GLU A 131 -17.30 33.53 -10.96
CA GLU A 131 -17.25 34.89 -11.48
C GLU A 131 -17.77 35.87 -10.40
N SER A 132 -16.94 36.86 -10.02
CA SER A 132 -17.34 37.95 -9.11
C SER A 132 -18.36 38.87 -9.79
N PRO A 133 -19.39 39.37 -9.07
CA PRO A 133 -20.31 40.35 -9.65
C PRO A 133 -19.66 41.74 -9.72
N VAL A 134 -19.90 42.45 -10.82
CA VAL A 134 -19.55 43.86 -11.07
C VAL A 134 -20.53 44.77 -10.35
#